data_AF-A0A2V8K251-F1
#
_entry.id   AF-A0A2V8K251-F1
#
_cell.length_a   1.000
_cell.length_b   1.000
_cell.length_c   1.000
_cell.angle_alpha   90.00
_cell.angle_beta   90.00
_cell.angle_gamma   90.00
#
_symmetry.space_group_name_H-M   'P 1'
#
loop_
_entity.id
_entity.type
_entity.pdbx_description
1 polymer ?
#
loop_
_entity_poly.entity_id
_entity_poly.type
_entity_poly.pdbx_seq_one_letter_code
_entity_poly.pdbx_strand_id
1 'polypeptide(L)' 'MSRCTDDQGEVQPTLAELNRNWGRGEKDRLEPISNTHYWNAIQPWKIAKDGSITDVLFA' A
#
# COMPACT_ATOMS: atom_id res chain seq x y z
N MET A 1 4.61 5.47 -8.68
CA MET A 1 4.51 5.32 -7.22
C MET A 1 4.98 6.61 -6.58
N SER A 2 4.37 6.99 -5.45
CA SER A 2 4.79 8.13 -4.62
C SER A 2 5.02 7.63 -3.19
N ARG A 3 5.89 8.31 -2.43
CA ARG A 3 6.15 8.01 -1.02
C ARG A 3 6.32 9.34 -0.27
N CYS A 4 5.41 9.61 0.65
CA CYS A 4 5.44 10.86 1.44
C CYS A 4 6.40 10.76 2.62
N THR A 5 6.93 11.91 3.04
CA THR A 5 7.68 12.10 4.28
C THR A 5 7.18 13.38 4.95
N ASP A 6 6.96 13.35 6.27
CA ASP A 6 6.55 14.52 7.03
C ASP A 6 7.73 15.22 7.74
N ASP A 7 7.44 16.28 8.51
CA ASP A 7 8.44 17.08 9.22
C ASP A 7 9.01 16.39 10.47
N GLN A 8 8.37 15.31 10.94
CA GLN A 8 8.88 14.42 11.98
C GLN A 8 9.79 13.33 11.42
N GLY A 9 9.92 13.25 10.08
CA GLY A 9 10.70 12.24 9.39
C GLY A 9 9.98 10.91 9.24
N GLU A 10 8.67 10.84 9.51
CA GLU A 10 7.89 9.65 9.25
C GLU A 10 7.73 9.44 7.75
N VAL A 11 8.03 8.23 7.30
CA VAL A 11 8.00 7.88 5.88
C VAL A 11 6.83 6.94 5.63
N GLN A 12 6.00 7.27 4.64
CA GLN A 12 4.86 6.45 4.22
C GLN A 12 5.29 4.97 4.03
N PRO A 13 4.57 4.01 4.64
CA PRO A 13 4.97 2.60 4.61
C PRO A 13 4.62 1.95 3.26
N THR A 14 5.36 0.91 2.91
CA THR A 14 4.93 -0.11 1.94
C THR A 14 3.76 -0.92 2.51
N LEU A 15 3.05 -1.65 1.64
CA LEU A 15 2.00 -2.57 2.09
C LEU A 15 2.52 -3.65 3.06
N ALA A 16 3.74 -4.13 2.86
CA ALA A 16 4.36 -5.13 3.73
C ALA A 16 4.69 -4.55 5.12
N GLU A 17 5.20 -3.32 5.18
CA GLU A 17 5.47 -2.63 6.44
C GLU A 17 4.17 -2.32 7.19
N LEU A 18 3.12 -1.82 6.50
CA LEU A 18 1.83 -1.55 7.13
C LEU A 18 1.19 -2.83 7.70
N ASN A 19 1.20 -3.94 6.94
CA ASN A 19 0.70 -5.22 7.44
C ASN A 19 1.47 -5.72 8.65
N ARG A 20 2.81 -5.60 8.65
CA ARG A 20 3.64 -5.93 9.82
C ARG A 20 3.24 -5.10 11.04
N ASN A 21 3.01 -3.79 10.87
CA ASN A 21 2.58 -2.90 11.96
C ASN A 21 1.20 -3.28 12.53
N TRP A 22 0.33 -3.87 11.71
CA TRP A 22 -0.96 -4.43 12.12
C TRP A 22 -0.89 -5.88 12.61
N GLY A 23 0.30 -6.47 12.72
CA GLY A 23 0.47 -7.86 13.16
C GLY A 23 -0.01 -8.90 12.15
N ARG A 24 -0.10 -8.54 10.87
CA ARG A 24 -0.60 -9.39 9.78
C ARG A 24 0.54 -10.06 9.02
N GLY A 25 0.30 -11.31 8.63
CA GLY A 25 1.22 -12.07 7.78
C GLY A 25 0.92 -11.90 6.28
N GLU A 26 1.80 -12.43 5.43
CA GLU A 26 1.66 -12.36 3.96
C GLU A 26 0.34 -12.96 3.47
N LYS A 27 -0.12 -14.04 4.12
CA LYS A 27 -1.40 -14.70 3.80
C LYS A 27 -2.62 -13.81 3.99
N ASP A 28 -2.51 -12.77 4.82
CA ASP A 28 -3.61 -11.88 5.18
C ASP A 28 -3.47 -10.50 4.47
N ARG A 29 -2.46 -10.33 3.61
CA ARG A 29 -1.97 -9.03 3.12
C ARG A 29 -3.04 -8.15 2.45
N LEU A 30 -4.01 -8.76 1.78
CA LEU A 30 -5.12 -8.09 1.08
C LEU A 30 -6.51 -8.53 1.60
N GLU A 31 -6.54 -9.34 2.67
CA GLU A 31 -7.80 -9.80 3.24
C GLU A 31 -8.56 -8.62 3.87
N PRO A 32 -9.88 -8.51 3.65
CA PRO A 32 -10.69 -7.45 4.23
C PRO A 32 -10.51 -7.37 5.75
N ILE A 33 -10.40 -6.15 6.27
CA ILE A 33 -10.35 -5.90 7.71
C ILE A 33 -11.49 -4.98 8.10
N SER A 34 -12.00 -5.20 9.31
CA SER A 34 -13.02 -4.35 9.93
C SER A 34 -12.53 -2.92 10.19
N ASN A 35 -11.22 -2.67 10.09
CA ASN A 35 -10.59 -1.41 10.44
C ASN A 35 -9.79 -0.88 9.23
N THR A 36 -10.46 -0.25 8.26
CA THR A 36 -9.82 0.41 7.10
C THR A 36 -9.35 1.83 7.40
N HIS A 37 -9.58 2.31 8.61
CA HIS A 37 -9.02 3.56 9.10
C HIS A 37 -7.49 3.51 9.05
N TYR A 38 -6.86 4.59 8.57
CA TYR A 38 -5.40 4.75 8.50
C TYR A 38 -4.68 3.84 7.49
N TRP A 39 -5.38 3.36 6.45
CA TRP A 39 -4.71 2.75 5.29
C TRP A 39 -3.88 3.80 4.54
N ASN A 40 -2.57 3.81 4.78
CA ASN A 40 -1.63 4.77 4.19
C ASN A 40 -0.49 4.10 3.41
N ALA A 41 -0.63 2.82 3.01
CA ALA A 41 0.39 2.14 2.22
C ALA A 41 0.62 2.81 0.85
N ILE A 42 1.86 2.74 0.34
CA ILE A 42 2.20 3.17 -1.03
C ILE A 42 1.36 2.39 -2.04
N GLN A 43 0.70 3.12 -2.97
CA GLN A 43 -0.12 2.53 -4.02
C GLN A 43 0.68 2.31 -5.32
N PRO A 44 0.81 1.05 -5.81
CA PRO A 44 1.49 0.73 -7.06
C PRO A 44 0.55 0.80 -8.27
N TRP A 45 0.96 1.53 -9.29
CA TRP A 45 0.28 1.62 -10.59
C TRP A 45 1.20 1.10 -11.69
N LYS A 46 0.66 0.27 -12.59
CA LYS A 46 1.32 -0.12 -13.84
C LYS A 46 0.69 0.63 -14.99
N ILE A 47 1.53 1.23 -15.84
CA ILE A 47 1.11 1.93 -17.05
C ILE A 47 1.55 1.08 -18.24
N ALA A 48 0.61 0.65 -19.07
CA ALA A 48 0.93 -0.06 -20.31
C ALA A 48 1.27 0.91 -21.44
N LYS A 49 1.80 0.39 -22.56
CA LYS A 49 2.24 1.21 -23.70
C LYS A 49 1.12 2.05 -24.33
N ASP A 50 -0.12 1.60 -24.23
CA ASP A 50 -1.32 2.30 -24.71
C ASP A 50 -1.86 3.35 -23.73
N GLY A 51 -1.18 3.54 -22.58
CA GLY A 51 -1.59 4.48 -21.55
C GLY A 51 -2.63 3.93 -20.57
N SER A 52 -3.09 2.69 -20.72
CA SER A 52 -3.95 2.06 -19.72
C SER A 52 -3.23 1.90 -18.38
N ILE A 53 -4.00 2.03 -17.30
CA ILE A 53 -3.50 1.99 -15.92
C ILE A 53 -4.12 0.79 -15.21
N THR A 54 -3.29 0.02 -14.51
CA THR A 54 -3.73 -1.11 -13.68
C THR A 54 -3.29 -0.89 -12.24
N ASP A 55 -4.21 -1.11 -11.30
CA ASP A 55 -3.88 -1.26 -9.88
C ASP A 55 -3.14 -2.59 -9.70
N VAL A 56 -1.86 -2.54 -9.35
CA VAL A 56 -1.02 -3.74 -9.23
C VAL A 56 -1.36 -4.55 -7.99
N LEU A 57 -2.11 -3.99 -7.03
CA LEU A 57 -2.55 -4.75 -5.86
C LEU A 57 -3.58 -5.82 -6.21
N PHE A 58 -4.34 -5.63 -7.29
CA PHE A 58 -5.46 -6.49 -7.68
C PHE A 58 -5.32 -7.09 -9.10
N ALA A 59 -4.17 -6.90 -9.74
CA ALA A 59 -3.86 -7.37 -11.09
C ALA A 59 -3.33 -8.80 -11.13
#